data_AF-A0AAD6Z037-F1
#
_entry.id   AF-A0AAD6Z037-F1
#
_cell.length_a   1.000
_cell.length_b   1.000
_cell.length_c   1.000
_cell.angle_alpha   90.00
_cell.angle_beta   90.00
_cell.angle_gamma   90.00
#
_symmetry.space_group_name_H-M   'P 1'
#
loop_
_entity.id
_entity.type
_entity.pdbx_description
1 polymer ?
#
loop_
_entity_poly.entity_id
_entity_poly.type
_entity_poly.pdbx_seq_one_letter_code
_entity_poly.pdbx_strand_id
1 'polypeptide(L)'
;MDPGDAPAAPLICSQSKCKTVLPPNNKWGSCESCRERDKLAKHEKRKRAKEDQGTSKRACTEPATENVQPELPHLDPNLEALGSKHVGESDESSTDKGSNAGPMMFANQQALFSALRKVFKTMKHIEFHGSYNIPEDPLVTDKEHVQMTNLKIWKVTGY
;
A
#
# COMPACT_ATOMS: atom_id res chain seq x y z
N MET A 1 7.05 24.51 -56.74
CA MET A 1 5.61 24.70 -56.47
C MET A 1 5.12 23.36 -55.96
N ASP A 2 5.19 23.18 -54.64
CA ASP A 2 4.86 21.91 -53.97
C ASP A 2 3.36 21.89 -53.66
N PRO A 3 2.58 20.88 -54.08
CA PRO A 3 1.15 20.84 -53.84
C PRO A 3 0.85 20.06 -52.55
N GLY A 4 0.16 20.71 -51.60
CA GLY A 4 -0.87 20.00 -50.84
C GLY A 4 -0.70 19.81 -49.34
N ASP A 5 -0.12 20.76 -48.60
CA ASP A 5 -0.42 20.88 -47.17
C ASP A 5 -1.78 21.56 -47.00
N ALA A 6 -2.86 20.80 -47.22
CA ALA A 6 -4.19 21.24 -46.83
C ALA A 6 -4.22 21.33 -45.31
N PRO A 7 -4.57 22.48 -44.69
CA PRO A 7 -4.56 22.61 -43.25
C PRO A 7 -5.55 21.60 -42.68
N ALA A 8 -5.04 20.58 -41.99
CA ALA A 8 -5.86 19.62 -41.26
C ALA A 8 -6.82 20.41 -40.36
N ALA A 9 -8.11 20.13 -40.48
CA ALA A 9 -9.14 20.85 -39.74
C ALA A 9 -8.78 20.85 -38.23
N PRO A 10 -8.93 22.00 -37.54
CA PRO A 10 -8.57 22.11 -36.14
C PRO A 10 -9.33 21.07 -35.32
N LEU A 11 -8.60 20.18 -34.65
CA LEU A 11 -9.20 19.21 -33.72
C LEU A 11 -9.79 19.99 -32.54
N ILE A 12 -11.06 19.78 -32.21
CA ILE A 12 -11.69 20.44 -31.06
C ILE A 12 -11.82 19.42 -29.93
N CYS A 13 -11.68 19.88 -28.69
CA CYS A 13 -11.93 19.07 -27.51
C CYS A 13 -13.30 18.35 -27.58
N SER A 14 -13.32 17.05 -27.27
CA SER A 14 -14.50 16.20 -27.28
C SER A 14 -15.50 16.50 -26.15
N GLN A 15 -15.10 17.28 -25.15
CA GLN A 15 -15.97 17.65 -24.05
C GLN A 15 -17.01 18.66 -24.55
N SER A 16 -18.30 18.34 -24.40
CA SER A 16 -19.42 19.11 -24.95
C SER A 16 -19.41 20.61 -24.58
N LYS A 17 -18.89 20.95 -23.40
CA LYS A 17 -18.79 22.34 -22.91
C LYS A 17 -17.45 23.01 -23.19
N CYS A 18 -16.51 22.31 -23.82
CA CYS A 18 -15.16 22.80 -24.09
C CYS A 18 -14.96 22.97 -25.59
N LYS A 19 -14.62 24.18 -26.00
CA LYS A 19 -14.35 24.53 -27.42
C LYS A 19 -12.86 24.78 -27.68
N THR A 20 -11.99 24.29 -26.79
CA THR A 20 -10.54 24.45 -26.94
C THR A 20 -10.07 23.71 -28.18
N VAL A 21 -9.38 24.44 -29.06
CA VAL A 21 -8.69 23.88 -30.22
C VAL A 21 -7.46 23.11 -29.74
N LEU A 22 -7.37 21.86 -30.15
CA LEU A 22 -6.31 20.94 -29.84
C LEU A 22 -5.23 21.03 -30.92
N PRO A 23 -3.95 20.83 -30.55
CA PRO A 23 -2.90 20.70 -31.54
C PRO A 23 -3.16 19.48 -32.43
N PRO A 24 -2.76 19.51 -33.71
CA PRO A 24 -3.02 18.44 -34.67
C PRO A 24 -2.37 17.11 -34.28
N ASN A 25 -1.32 17.14 -33.44
CA ASN A 25 -0.68 15.94 -32.88
C ASN A 25 -1.22 15.56 -31.49
N ASN A 26 -2.42 16.03 -31.12
CA ASN A 26 -3.00 15.63 -29.85
C ASN A 26 -3.47 14.18 -29.90
N LYS A 27 -2.77 13.32 -29.16
CA LYS A 27 -3.11 11.89 -29.00
C LYS A 27 -4.45 11.67 -28.29
N TRP A 28 -4.95 12.68 -27.59
CA TRP A 28 -6.12 12.59 -26.74
C TRP A 28 -7.25 13.45 -27.30
N GLY A 29 -8.45 12.90 -27.43
CA GLY A 29 -9.63 13.67 -27.92
C GLY A 29 -10.06 14.82 -27.02
N SER A 30 -9.37 15.09 -25.90
CA SER A 30 -9.70 16.14 -24.93
C SER A 30 -8.52 17.06 -24.69
N CYS A 31 -8.78 18.34 -24.41
CA CYS A 31 -7.73 19.29 -24.06
C CYS A 31 -7.12 18.99 -22.69
N GLU A 32 -5.93 19.53 -22.47
CA GLU A 32 -5.18 19.35 -21.22
C GLU A 32 -5.99 19.75 -19.99
N SER A 33 -6.63 20.92 -20.02
CA SER A 33 -7.49 21.39 -18.93
C SER A 33 -8.70 20.49 -18.67
N CYS A 34 -9.27 19.87 -19.69
CA CYS A 34 -10.35 18.89 -19.51
C CYS A 34 -9.84 17.60 -18.86
N ARG A 35 -8.64 17.16 -19.23
CA ARG A 35 -8.01 15.96 -18.66
C ARG A 35 -7.66 16.17 -17.20
N GLU A 36 -7.13 17.33 -16.85
CA GLU A 36 -6.85 17.69 -15.45
C GLU A 36 -8.12 17.73 -14.61
N ARG A 37 -9.19 18.34 -15.13
CA ARG A 37 -10.50 18.34 -14.44
C ARG A 37 -11.06 16.94 -14.28
N ASP A 38 -10.95 16.07 -15.28
CA ASP A 38 -11.39 14.66 -15.18
C ASP A 38 -10.58 13.88 -14.14
N LYS A 39 -9.25 14.07 -14.12
CA LYS A 39 -8.37 13.50 -13.09
C LYS A 39 -8.77 13.98 -11.70
N LEU A 40 -8.99 15.28 -11.52
CA LEU A 40 -9.40 15.87 -10.24
C LEU A 40 -10.78 15.36 -9.80
N ALA A 41 -11.75 15.28 -10.71
CA ALA A 41 -13.07 14.74 -10.41
C ALA A 41 -13.01 13.27 -9.99
N LYS A 42 -12.18 12.45 -10.65
CA LYS A 42 -11.93 11.06 -10.26
C LYS A 42 -11.25 10.96 -8.91
N HIS A 43 -10.29 11.83 -8.62
CA HIS A 43 -9.63 11.92 -7.32
C HIS A 43 -10.63 12.26 -6.21
N GLU A 44 -11.41 13.32 -6.37
CA GLU A 44 -12.43 13.74 -5.40
C GLU A 44 -13.48 12.66 -5.17
N LYS A 45 -13.92 11.95 -6.23
CA LYS A 45 -14.84 10.82 -6.10
C LYS A 45 -14.24 9.70 -5.24
N ARG A 46 -12.95 9.37 -5.43
CA ARG A 46 -12.24 8.36 -4.62
C ARG A 46 -12.06 8.81 -3.18
N LYS A 47 -11.76 10.09 -2.95
CA LYS A 47 -11.64 10.67 -1.61
C LYS A 47 -12.96 10.55 -0.84
N ARG A 48 -14.07 10.99 -1.44
CA ARG A 48 -15.42 10.88 -0.84
C ARG A 48 -15.82 9.45 -0.54
N ALA A 49 -15.51 8.50 -1.44
CA ALA A 49 -15.79 7.09 -1.21
C ALA A 49 -15.00 6.48 -0.04
N LYS A 50 -13.82 7.01 0.28
CA LYS A 50 -13.04 6.61 1.47
C LYS A 50 -13.59 7.22 2.75
N GLU A 51 -14.06 8.47 2.69
CA GLU A 51 -14.70 9.16 3.83
C GLU A 51 -16.03 8.48 4.20
N ASP A 52 -16.83 8.10 3.21
CA ASP A 52 -18.13 7.42 3.43
C ASP A 52 -17.96 6.02 4.04
N GLN A 53 -16.92 5.27 3.62
CA GLN A 53 -16.56 3.98 4.22
C GLN A 53 -16.02 4.08 5.66
N GLY A 54 -15.70 5.28 6.15
CA GLY A 54 -15.25 5.52 7.52
C GLY A 54 -16.37 5.51 8.57
N THR A 55 -17.64 5.61 8.17
CA THR A 55 -18.77 5.85 9.09
C THR A 55 -19.71 4.63 9.25
N SER A 56 -19.42 3.50 8.59
CA SER A 56 -20.19 2.25 8.78
C SER A 56 -19.41 1.24 9.62
N LYS A 57 -19.10 1.60 10.87
CA LYS A 57 -18.89 0.60 11.93
C LYS A 57 -20.19 0.52 12.72
N ARG A 58 -21.09 -0.36 12.27
CA ARG A 58 -22.26 -0.76 13.04
C ARG A 58 -21.78 -1.33 14.38
N ALA A 59 -22.24 -0.70 15.44
CA ALA A 59 -22.39 -1.31 16.74
C ALA A 59 -23.27 -2.57 16.60
N CYS A 60 -22.79 -3.69 17.13
CA CYS A 60 -23.63 -4.74 17.68
C CYS A 60 -23.00 -5.15 19.01
N THR A 61 -23.55 -4.52 20.03
CA THR A 61 -23.71 -4.90 21.44
C THR A 61 -23.46 -6.38 21.76
N GLU A 62 -22.58 -6.62 22.75
CA GLU A 62 -22.61 -7.83 23.59
C GLU A 62 -23.96 -7.91 24.34
N PRO A 63 -24.42 -9.12 24.69
CA PRO A 63 -24.46 -9.40 26.13
C PRO A 63 -24.15 -10.87 26.53
N ALA A 64 -23.57 -10.96 27.74
CA ALA A 64 -23.81 -11.96 28.79
C ALA A 64 -23.50 -13.45 28.57
N THR A 65 -22.46 -13.90 29.28
CA THR A 65 -22.40 -15.06 30.19
C THR A 65 -23.53 -16.09 30.13
N GLU A 66 -23.23 -17.33 29.75
CA GLU A 66 -23.73 -18.54 30.43
C GLU A 66 -22.84 -19.75 30.14
N ASN A 67 -22.78 -20.64 31.11
CA ASN A 67 -21.82 -21.69 31.39
C ASN A 67 -22.47 -23.06 31.11
N VAL A 68 -22.00 -23.84 30.13
CA VAL A 68 -22.23 -25.31 30.07
C VAL A 68 -21.13 -26.03 29.26
N GLN A 69 -20.31 -26.82 29.94
CA GLN A 69 -19.75 -28.11 29.47
C GLN A 69 -20.44 -29.22 30.31
N PRO A 70 -20.50 -30.52 29.92
CA PRO A 70 -19.53 -31.32 29.14
C PRO A 70 -20.21 -32.11 27.98
N GLU A 71 -19.52 -32.81 27.06
CA GLU A 71 -19.13 -34.22 27.17
C GLU A 71 -18.19 -34.67 26.03
N LEU A 72 -17.28 -35.58 26.39
CA LEU A 72 -16.30 -36.33 25.58
C LEU A 72 -16.97 -37.58 24.98
N PRO A 73 -16.44 -38.15 23.87
CA PRO A 73 -15.90 -39.50 24.01
C PRO A 73 -14.63 -39.82 23.19
N HIS A 74 -13.73 -40.49 23.91
CA HIS A 74 -12.91 -41.67 23.59
C HIS A 74 -12.10 -41.82 22.27
N LEU A 75 -10.78 -41.79 22.50
CA LEU A 75 -9.62 -42.52 21.96
C LEU A 75 -9.86 -43.79 21.12
N ASP A 76 -9.01 -44.00 20.11
CA ASP A 76 -8.01 -45.09 20.10
C ASP A 76 -6.95 -44.92 18.98
N PRO A 77 -5.82 -45.68 18.94
CA PRO A 77 -4.49 -45.17 18.68
C PRO A 77 -3.79 -45.86 17.47
N ASN A 78 -2.54 -45.48 17.22
CA ASN A 78 -1.51 -46.29 16.54
C ASN A 78 -1.51 -46.31 14.99
N LEU A 79 -0.59 -45.55 14.38
CA LEU A 79 0.45 -46.13 13.52
C LEU A 79 1.67 -45.20 13.41
N GLU A 80 2.83 -45.74 13.74
CA GLU A 80 4.13 -45.09 13.83
C GLU A 80 4.86 -44.92 12.48
N ALA A 81 5.93 -44.10 12.55
CA ALA A 81 7.17 -44.14 11.73
C ALA A 81 7.07 -43.47 10.34
N LEU A 82 7.95 -42.58 9.88
CA LEU A 82 9.36 -42.23 10.10
C LEU A 82 9.50 -40.75 9.62
N GLY A 83 10.37 -39.83 10.05
CA GLY A 83 11.57 -39.84 10.85
C GLY A 83 12.40 -38.58 10.50
N SER A 84 13.27 -38.17 11.44
CA SER A 84 14.38 -37.19 11.33
C SER A 84 14.04 -35.68 11.43
N LYS A 85 14.24 -35.05 12.61
CA LYS A 85 15.50 -34.56 13.24
C LYS A 85 16.01 -33.28 12.54
N HIS A 86 16.44 -32.19 13.17
CA HIS A 86 16.84 -31.88 14.54
C HIS A 86 16.98 -30.34 14.68
N VAL A 87 16.63 -29.82 15.85
CA VAL A 87 17.38 -28.85 16.68
C VAL A 87 18.04 -27.63 16.00
N GLY A 88 17.59 -26.45 16.43
CA GLY A 88 18.28 -25.18 16.24
C GLY A 88 17.74 -24.08 17.16
N GLU A 89 17.54 -24.42 18.44
CA GLU A 89 17.50 -23.43 19.52
C GLU A 89 18.90 -22.82 19.63
N SER A 90 19.00 -21.50 19.54
CA SER A 90 20.19 -20.78 19.97
C SER A 90 19.74 -19.46 20.57
N ASP A 91 19.64 -19.56 21.89
CA ASP A 91 19.59 -18.49 22.86
C ASP A 91 20.88 -17.65 22.78
N GLU A 92 20.72 -16.35 23.00
CA GLU A 92 21.70 -15.33 23.38
C GLU A 92 23.06 -15.22 22.65
N SER A 93 23.23 -14.11 21.93
CA SER A 93 24.49 -13.36 22.04
C SER A 93 24.26 -11.86 21.85
N SER A 94 24.36 -11.15 22.97
CA SER A 94 24.54 -9.71 23.02
C SER A 94 25.80 -9.34 22.24
N THR A 95 25.67 -8.48 21.24
CA THR A 95 26.79 -7.70 20.71
C THR A 95 26.34 -6.26 20.56
N ASP A 96 26.60 -5.49 21.62
CA ASP A 96 26.88 -4.07 21.50
C ASP A 96 28.01 -3.87 20.49
N LYS A 97 27.66 -3.43 19.30
CA LYS A 97 28.56 -2.72 18.39
C LYS A 97 27.70 -1.78 17.57
N GLY A 98 27.76 -0.49 17.91
CA GLY A 98 27.34 0.62 17.06
C GLY A 98 27.92 0.44 15.67
N SER A 99 27.16 -0.20 14.81
CA SER A 99 27.55 -0.50 13.44
C SER A 99 26.84 0.52 12.59
N ASN A 100 27.63 1.39 11.99
CA ASN A 100 27.25 2.27 10.90
C ASN A 100 26.92 1.40 9.67
N ALA A 101 25.91 0.55 9.79
CA ALA A 101 25.40 -0.27 8.71
C ALA A 101 24.61 0.67 7.81
N GLY A 102 25.08 0.85 6.58
CA GLY A 102 24.36 1.62 5.57
C GLY A 102 22.90 1.12 5.42
N PRO A 103 22.03 1.91 4.76
CA PRO A 103 20.60 1.60 4.69
C PRO A 103 20.37 0.17 4.18
N MET A 104 19.69 -0.67 4.96
CA MET A 104 19.33 -2.01 4.49
C MET A 104 18.33 -1.88 3.35
N MET A 105 18.66 -2.46 2.19
CA MET A 105 17.76 -2.48 1.03
C MET A 105 16.83 -3.70 1.11
N PHE A 106 15.53 -3.45 1.18
CA PHE A 106 14.50 -4.48 1.27
C PHE A 106 13.88 -4.76 -0.10
N ALA A 107 13.55 -6.03 -0.35
CA ALA A 107 12.97 -6.46 -1.61
C ALA A 107 11.61 -5.79 -1.92
N ASN A 108 10.82 -5.50 -0.89
CA ASN A 108 9.54 -4.83 -1.03
C ASN A 108 9.14 -4.11 0.26
N GLN A 109 8.07 -3.33 0.16
CA GLN A 109 7.48 -2.58 1.26
C GLN A 109 7.15 -3.45 2.48
N GLN A 110 6.63 -4.67 2.26
CA GLN A 110 6.20 -5.55 3.35
C GLN A 110 7.38 -6.08 4.17
N ALA A 111 8.49 -6.42 3.52
CA ALA A 111 9.71 -6.85 4.19
C ALA A 111 10.28 -5.74 5.10
N LEU A 112 10.35 -4.50 4.60
CA LEU A 112 10.80 -3.35 5.38
C LEU A 112 9.92 -3.12 6.61
N PHE A 113 8.59 -3.10 6.45
CA PHE A 113 7.69 -2.88 7.58
C PHE A 113 7.68 -4.03 8.59
N SER A 114 7.90 -5.27 8.14
CA SER A 114 8.02 -6.42 9.05
C SER A 114 9.28 -6.32 9.91
N ALA A 115 10.41 -5.97 9.30
CA ALA A 115 11.66 -5.70 10.03
C ALA A 115 11.50 -4.53 11.01
N LEU A 116 10.88 -3.44 10.57
CA LEU A 116 10.60 -2.28 11.42
C LEU A 116 9.77 -2.67 12.65
N ARG A 117 8.66 -3.41 12.48
CA ARG A 117 7.85 -3.91 13.61
C ARG A 117 8.65 -4.75 14.59
N LYS A 118 9.53 -5.61 14.06
CA LYS A 118 10.35 -6.49 14.89
C LYS A 118 11.27 -5.67 15.78
N VAL A 119 11.99 -4.71 15.20
CA VAL A 119 12.90 -3.82 15.93
C VAL A 119 12.17 -3.01 17.00
N PHE A 120 11.00 -2.46 16.66
CA PHE A 120 10.17 -1.69 17.60
C PHE A 120 9.68 -2.50 18.80
N LYS A 121 9.49 -3.82 18.65
CA LYS A 121 9.08 -4.69 19.77
C LYS A 121 10.23 -5.09 20.67
N THR A 122 11.44 -5.17 20.12
CA THR A 122 12.60 -5.71 20.81
C THR A 122 13.45 -4.66 21.53
N MET A 123 13.51 -3.43 21.00
CA MET A 123 14.45 -2.41 21.47
C MET A 123 13.73 -1.23 22.11
N LYS A 124 14.26 -0.75 23.26
CA LYS A 124 13.78 0.48 23.92
C LYS A 124 14.26 1.76 23.23
N HIS A 125 15.40 1.70 22.53
CA HIS A 125 15.95 2.79 21.73
C HIS A 125 16.08 2.29 20.29
N ILE A 126 15.42 2.97 19.35
CA ILE A 126 15.25 2.47 18.00
C ILE A 126 15.98 3.38 17.03
N GLU A 127 17.03 2.83 16.43
CA GLU A 127 17.71 3.39 15.27
C GLU A 127 17.53 2.40 14.13
N PHE A 128 16.74 2.78 13.12
CA PHE A 128 16.40 1.91 11.99
C PHE A 128 16.62 2.65 10.68
N HIS A 129 17.48 2.09 9.82
CA HIS A 129 17.78 2.62 8.50
C HIS A 129 17.44 1.58 7.44
N GLY A 130 16.47 1.90 6.58
CA GLY A 130 16.01 1.00 5.54
C GLY A 130 15.51 1.71 4.30
N SER A 131 15.68 1.09 3.15
CA SER A 131 15.17 1.56 1.86
C SER A 131 14.50 0.42 1.10
N TYR A 132 13.57 0.75 0.22
CA TYR A 132 12.99 -0.21 -0.72
C TYR A 132 12.62 0.53 -2.01
N ASN A 133 12.66 -0.19 -3.13
CA ASN A 133 12.24 0.38 -4.40
C ASN A 133 10.71 0.39 -4.47
N ILE A 134 10.15 1.56 -4.78
CA ILE A 134 8.72 1.71 -5.00
C ILE A 134 8.46 1.51 -6.50
N PRO A 135 7.59 0.56 -6.90
CA PRO A 135 7.20 0.44 -8.30
C PRO A 135 6.54 1.74 -8.79
N GLU A 136 6.91 2.21 -9.98
CA GLU A 136 6.26 3.37 -10.60
C GLU A 136 4.79 3.06 -10.91
N ASP A 137 3.87 3.71 -10.19
CA ASP A 137 2.44 3.63 -10.47
C ASP A 137 2.02 4.89 -11.24
N PRO A 138 1.61 4.79 -12.51
CA PRO A 138 1.20 5.95 -13.31
C PRO A 138 -0.07 6.66 -12.77
N LEU A 139 -0.75 6.07 -11.79
CA LEU A 139 -1.96 6.60 -11.17
C LEU A 139 -1.72 7.29 -9.82
N VAL A 140 -0.49 7.24 -9.29
CA VAL A 140 -0.15 7.81 -7.99
C VAL A 140 1.08 8.69 -8.13
N THR A 141 0.97 9.94 -7.70
CA THR A 141 2.10 10.87 -7.73
C THR A 141 3.11 10.54 -6.64
N ASP A 142 4.38 10.91 -6.82
CA ASP A 142 5.44 10.74 -5.81
C ASP A 142 5.03 11.35 -4.46
N LYS A 143 4.36 12.50 -4.49
CA LYS A 143 3.82 13.17 -3.30
C LYS A 143 2.82 12.29 -2.55
N GLU A 144 1.89 11.66 -3.25
CA GLU A 144 0.91 10.73 -2.65
C GLU A 144 1.60 9.47 -2.12
N HIS A 145 2.63 8.97 -2.81
CA HIS A 145 3.45 7.86 -2.34
C HIS A 145 4.16 8.15 -1.01
N VAL A 146 4.77 9.34 -0.89
CA VAL A 146 5.39 9.78 0.36
C VAL A 146 4.34 9.87 1.47
N GLN A 147 3.18 10.48 1.20
CA GLN A 147 2.09 10.59 2.18
C GLN A 147 1.58 9.23 2.64
N MET A 148 1.32 8.29 1.72
CA MET A 148 0.88 6.94 2.07
C MET A 148 1.94 6.18 2.86
N THR A 149 3.22 6.36 2.54
CA THR A 149 4.33 5.70 3.26
C THR A 149 4.42 6.22 4.69
N ASN A 150 4.34 7.54 4.90
CA ASN A 150 4.32 8.12 6.24
C ASN A 150 3.16 7.58 7.10
N LEU A 151 1.95 7.51 6.53
CA LEU A 151 0.80 6.93 7.23
C LEU A 151 1.00 5.45 7.58
N LYS A 152 1.64 4.68 6.70
CA LYS A 152 1.96 3.28 6.96
C LYS A 152 3.01 3.14 8.06
N ILE A 153 4.03 4.00 8.08
CA ILE A 153 5.03 4.05 9.16
C ILE A 153 4.33 4.31 10.49
N TRP A 154 3.53 5.37 10.60
CA TRP A 154 2.77 5.67 11.83
C TRP A 154 1.87 4.53 12.29
N LYS A 155 1.11 3.93 11.36
CA LYS A 155 0.28 2.75 11.70
C LYS A 155 1.10 1.56 12.21
N VAL A 156 2.32 1.42 11.72
CA VAL A 156 3.22 0.32 12.10
C VAL A 156 3.90 0.60 13.43
N THR A 157 4.27 1.84 13.70
CA THR A 157 5.01 2.24 14.91
C THR A 157 4.10 2.61 16.09
N GLY A 158 2.82 2.90 15.84
CA GLY A 158 1.83 3.15 16.89
C GLY A 158 1.95 4.51 17.59
N TYR A 159 2.55 5.49 16.91
CA TYR A 159 2.61 6.90 17.35
C TYR A 159 1.49 7.73 16.74
#